data_AF-A0A016QSG4-F1
#
_entry.id   AF-A0A016QSG4-F1
#
_cell.length_a   1.000
_cell.length_b   1.000
_cell.length_c   1.000
_cell.angle_alpha   90.00
_cell.angle_beta   90.00
_cell.angle_gamma   90.00
#
_symmetry.space_group_name_H-M   'P 1'
#
loop_
_entity.id
_entity.type
_entity.pdbx_description
1 polymer ?
#
loop_
_entity_poly.entity_id
_entity_poly.type
_entity_poly.pdbx_seq_one_letter_code
_entity_poly.pdbx_strand_id
1 'polypeptide(L)' 'MTRDLLEWADVAVCMEKRHRDWIRSRLRGALPGARLLTPGLPDESGFMDPELMALLERLVPPRLAGTSRRDNT' A
#
# COMPACT_ATOMS: atom_id res chain seq x y z
N MET A 1 -6.73 -3.77 -10.48
CA MET A 1 -7.07 -3.36 -9.09
C MET A 1 -8.53 -2.91 -9.06
N THR A 2 -9.38 -3.52 -8.24
CA THR A 2 -10.80 -3.18 -8.12
C THR A 2 -11.08 -2.44 -6.81
N ARG A 3 -12.23 -1.75 -6.74
CA ARG A 3 -12.68 -1.02 -5.53
C ARG A 3 -12.85 -1.95 -4.34
N ASP A 4 -13.50 -3.10 -4.56
CA ASP A 4 -13.87 -4.05 -3.50
C ASP A 4 -12.64 -4.57 -2.73
N LEU A 5 -11.51 -4.77 -3.44
CA LEU A 5 -10.25 -5.15 -2.80
C LEU A 5 -9.73 -4.11 -1.81
N LEU A 6 -9.88 -2.82 -2.14
CA LEU A 6 -9.47 -1.73 -1.25
C LEU A 6 -10.44 -1.53 -0.09
N GLU A 7 -11.72 -1.79 -0.30
CA GLU A 7 -12.75 -1.65 0.73
C GLU A 7 -12.59 -2.72 1.81
N TRP A 8 -12.25 -3.95 1.41
CA TRP A 8 -11.91 -5.02 2.35
C TRP A 8 -10.56 -4.83 3.05
N ALA A 9 -9.62 -4.13 2.41
CA ALA A 9 -8.27 -4.00 2.94
C ALA A 9 -8.20 -3.13 4.22
N ASP A 10 -7.45 -3.63 5.20
CA ASP A 10 -7.00 -2.86 6.37
C ASP A 10 -6.03 -1.75 5.97
N VAL A 11 -5.10 -2.11 5.09
CA VAL A 11 -3.99 -1.30 4.58
C VAL A 11 -3.68 -1.74 3.15
N ALA A 12 -3.31 -0.79 2.31
CA ALA A 12 -2.71 -1.07 1.01
C ALA A 12 -1.33 -0.43 0.94
N VAL A 13 -0.36 -1.14 0.35
CA VAL A 13 0.99 -0.64 0.10
C VAL A 13 1.17 -0.52 -1.41
N CYS A 14 1.65 0.61 -1.89
CA CYS A 14 1.95 0.84 -3.30
C CYS A 14 3.37 1.38 -3.44
N MET A 15 4.15 0.83 -4.37
CA MET A 15 5.58 1.13 -4.47
C MET A 15 5.86 2.62 -4.69
N GLU A 16 5.15 3.22 -5.65
CA GLU A 16 5.36 4.60 -6.09
C GLU A 16 4.17 5.53 -5.82
N LYS A 17 4.48 6.84 -5.73
CA LYS A 17 3.49 7.91 -5.58
C LYS A 17 2.47 7.92 -6.72
N ARG A 18 2.88 7.58 -7.94
CA ARG A 18 1.98 7.51 -9.11
C ARG A 18 0.84 6.52 -8.90
N HIS A 19 1.10 5.38 -8.28
CA HIS A 19 0.09 4.36 -7.98
C HIS A 19 -0.91 4.90 -6.95
N ARG A 20 -0.40 5.53 -5.89
CA ARG A 20 -1.25 6.18 -4.88
C ARG A 20 -2.16 7.24 -5.51
N ASP A 21 -1.62 8.08 -6.37
CA ASP A 21 -2.37 9.19 -6.97
C ASP A 21 -3.42 8.66 -7.97
N TRP A 22 -3.13 7.57 -8.69
CA TRP A 22 -4.13 6.84 -9.49
C TRP A 22 -5.25 6.25 -8.62
N ILE A 23 -4.91 5.61 -7.50
CA ILE A 23 -5.90 5.04 -6.57
C ILE A 23 -6.80 6.14 -6.00
N ARG A 24 -6.20 7.24 -5.56
CA ARG A 24 -6.93 8.39 -5.00
C ARG A 24 -7.80 9.09 -6.03
N SER A 25 -7.44 9.08 -7.31
CA SER A 25 -8.25 9.69 -8.37
C SER A 25 -9.42 8.78 -8.78
N ARG A 26 -9.16 7.48 -8.96
CA ARG A 26 -10.10 6.52 -9.54
C ARG A 26 -10.99 5.81 -8.52
N LEU A 27 -10.51 5.59 -7.29
CA LEU A 27 -11.14 4.77 -6.25
C LEU A 27 -11.36 5.57 -4.95
N ARG A 28 -11.86 6.80 -5.09
CA ARG A 28 -12.11 7.72 -3.97
C ARG A 28 -13.00 7.07 -2.90
N GLY A 29 -12.59 7.19 -1.65
CA GLY A 29 -13.35 6.69 -0.49
C GLY A 29 -13.23 5.19 -0.23
N ALA A 30 -12.62 4.39 -1.11
CA ALA A 30 -12.45 2.95 -0.89
C ALA A 30 -11.54 2.65 0.32
N LEU A 31 -10.45 3.42 0.47
CA LEU A 31 -9.50 3.31 1.56
C LEU A 31 -9.12 4.72 2.05
N PRO A 32 -9.07 4.98 3.37
CA PRO A 32 -8.61 6.24 3.92
C PRO A 32 -7.17 6.48 3.49
N GLY A 33 -6.82 7.72 3.16
CA GLY A 33 -5.46 8.04 2.69
C GLY A 33 -4.36 7.65 3.69
N ALA A 34 -4.65 7.69 5.00
CA ALA A 34 -3.72 7.27 6.05
C ALA A 34 -3.36 5.77 6.02
N ARG A 35 -4.18 4.95 5.34
CA ARG A 35 -4.02 3.49 5.21
C ARG A 35 -3.46 3.09 3.84
N LEU A 36 -3.14 4.05 2.98
CA LEU A 36 -2.48 3.82 1.70
C LEU A 36 -1.00 4.21 1.83
N LEU A 37 -0.16 3.22 2.12
CA LEU A 37 1.27 3.40 2.34
C LEU A 37 2.02 3.46 1.02
N THR A 38 3.02 4.33 0.96
CA THR A 38 3.90 4.47 -0.21
C THR A 38 5.34 4.56 0.27
N PRO A 39 6.11 3.46 0.26
CA PRO A 39 7.52 3.50 0.65
C PRO A 39 8.39 4.28 -0.35
N GLY A 40 7.91 4.54 -1.57
CA GLY A 40 8.62 5.32 -2.58
C GLY A 40 9.71 4.51 -3.29
N LEU A 41 9.49 3.20 -3.40
CA LEU A 41 10.40 2.27 -4.05
C LEU A 41 10.07 2.20 -5.55
N PRO A 42 11.06 2.05 -6.43
CA PRO A 42 10.81 1.83 -7.84
C PRO A 42 10.07 0.51 -8.04
N ASP A 43 9.10 0.49 -8.95
CA ASP A 43 8.35 -0.72 -9.31
C ASP A 43 9.15 -1.64 -10.27
N GLU A 44 10.33 -1.17 -10.68
CA GLU A 44 11.25 -1.84 -11.59
C GLU A 44 12.21 -2.71 -10.77
N SER A 45 11.72 -3.84 -10.28
CA SER A 45 12.55 -4.83 -9.59
C SER A 45 12.37 -6.20 -10.21
N GLY A 46 13.45 -6.98 -10.23
CA GLY A 46 13.38 -8.37 -10.66
C GLY A 46 12.42 -9.18 -9.79
N PHE A 47 11.91 -10.29 -10.32
CA PHE A 47 11.14 -11.22 -9.50
C PHE A 47 11.98 -11.67 -8.29
N MET A 48 11.46 -11.43 -7.08
CA MET A 48 12.12 -11.76 -5.81
C MET A 48 13.49 -11.09 -5.62
N ASP A 49 13.65 -9.87 -6.15
CA ASP A 49 14.86 -9.09 -5.95
C ASP A 49 15.19 -8.94 -4.44
N PRO A 50 16.34 -9.47 -3.98
CA PRO A 50 16.71 -9.42 -2.57
C PRO A 50 16.81 -8.00 -2.01
N GLU A 51 17.20 -7.02 -2.82
CA GLU A 51 17.30 -5.63 -2.39
C GLU A 51 15.91 -5.03 -2.15
N LEU A 52 14.96 -5.30 -3.04
CA LEU A 52 13.57 -4.90 -2.85
C LEU A 52 12.98 -5.55 -1.59
N MET A 53 13.23 -6.84 -1.37
CA MET A 53 12.73 -7.52 -0.17
C MET A 53 13.28 -6.88 1.10
N ALA A 54 14.60 -6.64 1.17
CA ALA A 54 15.22 -5.99 2.32
C ALA A 54 14.66 -4.58 2.58
N LEU A 55 14.36 -3.83 1.52
CA LEU A 55 13.71 -2.52 1.64
C LEU A 55 12.28 -2.64 2.18
N LEU A 56 11.50 -3.59 1.71
CA LEU A 56 10.13 -3.82 2.18
C LEU A 56 10.10 -4.25 3.66
N GLU A 57 10.94 -5.21 4.04
CA GLU A 57 11.07 -5.68 5.42
C GLU A 57 11.48 -4.56 6.39
N ARG A 58 12.30 -3.62 5.93
CA ARG A 58 12.70 -2.46 6.74
C ARG A 58 11.62 -1.37 6.81
N LEU A 59 10.91 -1.13 5.71
CA LEU A 59 10.08 0.07 5.54
C LEU A 59 8.60 -0.15 5.84
N VAL A 60 8.09 -1.37 5.70
CA VAL A 60 6.66 -1.68 5.83
C VAL A 60 6.24 -1.94 7.29
N PRO A 61 6.90 -2.81 8.07
CA PRO A 61 6.49 -3.11 9.45
C PRO A 61 6.30 -1.89 10.37
N PRO A 62 7.22 -0.91 10.43
CA PRO A 62 7.04 0.25 11.33
C PRO A 62 5.85 1.13 10.90
N ARG A 63 5.48 1.13 9.62
CA ARG A 63 4.31 1.85 9.11
C ARG A 63 3.00 1.10 9.37
N LEU A 64 3.05 -0.23 9.48
CA LEU A 64 1.89 -1.05 9.83
C LEU A 64 1.57 -1.02 11.32
N ALA A 65 2.56 -0.91 12.20
CA ALA A 65 2.40 -0.97 13.65
C ALA A 65 1.38 0.04 14.24
N GLY A 66 1.18 1.19 13.58
CA GLY A 66 0.20 2.20 13.99
C GLY A 66 -1.18 2.05 13.36
N THR A 67 -1.42 0.99 12.59
CA THR A 67 -2.66 0.84 11.82
C THR A 67 -3.60 -0.15 12.48
N SER A 68 -4.71 0.33 13.03
CA SER A 68 -5.74 -0.54 13.60
C SER A 68 -6.41 -1.37 12.52
N ARG A 69 -6.74 -2.64 12.80
CA ARG A 69 -7.58 -3.46 11.91
C ARG A 69 -8.90 -2.75 11.62
N ARG A 70 -9.37 -2.87 10.40
CA ARG A 70 -10.62 -2.29 9.92
C ARG A 70 -11.70 -3.36 10.09
N ASP A 71 -12.73 -3.04 10.84
CA ASP A 71 -13.85 -3.96 11.05
C ASP A 71 -14.81 -3.83 9.86
N ASN A 72 -14.73 -4.78 8.93
CA ASN A 72 -15.64 -4.87 7.80
C ASN A 72 -16.83 -5.75 8.24
N THR A 73 -17.90 -5.12 8.71
CA THR A 73 -19.20 -5.78 8.99
C THR A 73 -20.08 -5.72 7.76
#